data_AF-A0A523CEG7-F1
#
_entry.id   AF-A0A523CEG7-F1
#
_cell.length_a   1.000
_cell.length_b   1.000
_cell.length_c   1.000
_cell.angle_alpha   90.00
_cell.angle_beta   90.00
_cell.angle_gamma   90.00
#
_symmetry.space_group_name_H-M   'P 1'
#
loop_
_entity.id
_entity.type
_entity.pdbx_description
1 polymer ?
#
loop_
_entity_poly.entity_id
_entity_poly.type
_entity_poly.pdbx_seq_one_letter_code
_entity_poly.pdbx_strand_id
1 'polypeptide(L)'
;MIGACMFDLTRKYRQGTLLSVLVIFLLLLTLAAPAFAMSGGKVTVDRDTGGQLTRFTFAATTGADETVSRIDFLFPEGFEVSKARVDVTLLEGLKRIDAIYERRIDPQTGVVTVLFDPAVPPGSNLFMQIREVMTPIAGGTYVLPVEYRLLGDSAETTPRAIDGLSFKYKTPPREEVISRWLDGQGWVTTWNNVKFLNLFLKPQQFVRAVPLLFAGWLMSLALVLSAFPISIIGGLGTAFMKMSKVPPVRWLASIYINVIRGTPLFLQIFVVFIGLRTTGLRFPDFVSAIVVLAFNSSAYLAEIFRAGIQSISKGQFEAASSLGMSYWQAMRYVIIPQTVRRVLPTMTSEFILLFKDTALFAAVGIFELMLRSQNFVSRSGNLTAYVVAALYYLIITIPLINLVGRLEVKLAQSEHGVAAPTIKRRDRRTPALLSGPDFDTTAAKHESR
;
A
#
# COMPACT_ATOMS: atom_id res chain seq x y z
N MET A 1 -63.22 44.58 41.81
CA MET A 1 -62.60 43.33 42.34
C MET A 1 -61.27 42.99 41.64
N ILE A 2 -60.45 44.00 41.32
CA ILE A 2 -59.17 43.79 40.59
C ILE A 2 -58.02 43.46 41.56
N GLY A 3 -58.16 43.76 42.86
CA GLY A 3 -57.18 43.43 43.89
C GLY A 3 -57.11 41.95 44.30
N ALA A 4 -58.16 41.16 44.06
CA ALA A 4 -58.18 39.73 44.41
C ALA A 4 -57.46 38.84 43.37
N CYS A 5 -57.37 39.29 42.12
CA CYS A 5 -56.71 38.54 41.04
C CYS A 5 -55.17 38.68 41.06
N MET A 6 -54.66 39.79 41.60
CA MET A 6 -53.21 40.05 41.66
C MET A 6 -52.51 39.33 42.83
N PHE A 7 -53.26 38.97 43.87
CA PHE A 7 -52.76 38.23 45.04
C PHE A 7 -52.63 36.72 44.77
N ASP A 8 -53.39 36.18 43.81
CA ASP A 8 -53.37 34.76 43.47
C ASP A 8 -52.24 34.41 42.46
N LEU A 9 -51.89 35.36 41.58
CA LEU A 9 -50.78 35.22 40.62
C LEU A 9 -49.40 35.24 41.29
N THR A 10 -49.23 35.97 42.40
CA THR A 10 -47.97 36.01 43.16
C THR A 10 -47.76 34.77 44.03
N ARG A 11 -48.84 34.08 44.45
CA ARG A 11 -48.76 32.82 45.21
C ARG A 11 -48.40 31.62 44.32
N LYS A 12 -48.97 31.56 43.11
CA LYS A 12 -48.66 30.52 42.10
C LYS A 12 -47.22 30.60 41.59
N TYR A 13 -46.68 31.80 41.38
CA TYR A 13 -45.30 31.95 40.89
C TYR A 13 -44.26 31.54 41.95
N ARG A 14 -44.54 31.80 43.23
CA ARG A 14 -43.66 31.43 44.36
C ARG A 14 -43.66 29.93 44.65
N GLN A 15 -44.80 29.24 44.46
CA GLN A 15 -44.88 27.78 44.54
C GLN A 15 -44.23 27.07 43.33
N GLY A 16 -44.37 27.65 42.13
CA GLY A 16 -43.72 27.12 40.92
C GLY A 16 -42.19 27.23 40.96
N THR A 17 -41.65 28.34 41.48
CA THR A 17 -40.19 28.48 41.66
C THR A 17 -39.64 27.59 42.77
N LEU A 18 -40.39 27.39 43.88
CA LEU A 18 -39.98 26.46 44.93
C LEU A 18 -40.01 25.00 44.46
N LEU A 19 -41.02 24.57 43.69
CA LEU A 19 -41.03 23.23 43.09
C LEU A 19 -39.93 23.06 42.04
N SER A 20 -39.62 24.09 41.25
CA SER A 20 -38.56 24.03 40.23
C SER A 20 -37.17 23.94 40.89
N VAL A 21 -36.93 24.70 41.96
CA VAL A 21 -35.68 24.64 42.73
C VAL A 21 -35.58 23.30 43.48
N LEU A 22 -36.68 22.79 44.03
CA LEU A 22 -36.69 21.48 44.69
C LEU A 22 -36.45 20.33 43.69
N VAL A 23 -37.02 20.39 42.48
CA VAL A 23 -36.80 19.38 41.43
C VAL A 23 -35.39 19.46 40.85
N ILE A 24 -34.80 20.65 40.71
CA ILE A 24 -33.39 20.81 40.30
C ILE A 24 -32.44 20.34 41.41
N PHE A 25 -32.77 20.58 42.68
CA PHE A 25 -31.98 20.10 43.82
C PHE A 25 -32.14 18.59 44.04
N LEU A 26 -33.31 18.01 43.70
CA LEU A 26 -33.57 16.56 43.78
C LEU A 26 -33.02 15.79 42.56
N LEU A 27 -32.94 16.42 41.37
CA LEU A 27 -32.23 15.88 40.19
C LEU A 27 -30.70 15.98 40.31
N LEU A 28 -30.20 16.92 41.13
CA LEU A 28 -28.78 17.00 41.51
C LEU A 28 -28.40 16.01 42.62
N LEU A 29 -29.38 15.29 43.21
CA LEU A 29 -29.16 14.32 44.29
C LEU A 29 -29.23 12.85 43.86
N THR A 30 -29.33 12.56 42.55
CA THR A 30 -29.12 11.21 42.02
C THR A 30 -27.77 11.13 41.33
N LEU A 31 -26.89 10.29 41.92
CA LEU A 31 -25.49 10.01 41.55
C LEU A 31 -24.43 10.98 42.13
N ALA A 32 -24.44 11.15 43.46
CA ALA A 32 -23.17 11.16 44.18
C ALA A 32 -22.58 9.73 44.09
N ALA A 33 -21.95 9.41 42.95
CA ALA A 33 -20.90 8.41 42.97
C ALA A 33 -19.87 8.89 43.99
N PRO A 34 -19.32 8.02 44.87
CA PRO A 34 -18.27 8.45 45.77
C PRO A 34 -17.12 9.02 44.93
N ALA A 35 -16.86 10.32 45.06
CA ALA A 35 -15.80 11.06 44.37
C ALA A 35 -14.41 10.72 44.97
N PHE A 36 -14.19 9.45 45.26
CA PHE A 36 -13.04 8.93 45.98
C PHE A 36 -12.40 7.78 45.18
N ALA A 37 -12.26 7.93 43.87
CA ALA A 37 -11.51 6.95 43.08
C ALA A 37 -10.57 7.67 42.11
N MET A 38 -9.42 7.07 41.85
CA MET A 38 -8.48 7.51 40.82
C MET A 38 -9.26 7.79 39.54
N SER A 39 -9.21 9.05 39.07
CA SER A 39 -10.11 9.54 38.03
C SER A 39 -9.41 9.64 36.69
N GLY A 40 -10.18 9.51 35.60
CA GLY A 40 -9.67 9.71 34.24
C GLY A 40 -8.74 8.61 33.72
N GLY A 41 -8.78 7.42 34.31
CA GLY A 41 -8.02 6.26 33.84
C GLY A 41 -8.21 6.03 32.33
N LYS A 42 -7.10 6.00 31.59
CA LYS A 42 -7.07 5.70 30.16
C LYS A 42 -5.94 4.75 29.84
N VAL A 43 -6.25 3.71 29.05
CA VAL A 43 -5.26 2.78 28.51
C VAL A 43 -5.21 2.93 27.00
N THR A 44 -4.01 3.02 26.45
CA THR A 44 -3.77 2.99 25.00
C THR A 44 -2.73 1.95 24.65
N VAL A 45 -2.94 1.26 23.52
CA VAL A 45 -1.98 0.32 22.95
C VAL A 45 -1.24 0.98 21.79
N ASP A 46 0.08 0.79 21.72
CA ASP A 46 0.94 1.42 20.71
C ASP A 46 0.78 0.82 19.30
N ARG A 47 0.40 -0.46 19.23
CA ARG A 47 0.29 -1.21 17.97
C ARG A 47 -1.15 -1.45 17.58
N ASP A 48 -1.42 -1.25 16.29
CA ASP A 48 -2.73 -1.44 15.69
C ASP A 48 -3.08 -2.90 15.41
N THR A 49 -2.10 -3.82 15.43
CA THR A 49 -2.31 -5.26 15.18
C THR A 49 -1.76 -6.15 16.29
N GLY A 50 -2.45 -7.25 16.57
CA GLY A 50 -2.08 -8.23 17.59
C GLY A 50 -0.91 -9.12 17.19
N GLY A 51 -0.47 -10.04 18.07
CA GLY A 51 0.56 -11.05 17.80
C GLY A 51 2.00 -10.51 17.76
N GLN A 52 2.25 -9.37 18.39
CA GLN A 52 3.56 -8.74 18.46
C GLN A 52 3.79 -8.10 19.83
N LEU A 53 5.06 -7.90 20.18
CA LEU A 53 5.46 -7.12 21.35
C LEU A 53 5.00 -5.68 21.18
N THR A 54 4.24 -5.17 22.15
CA THR A 54 3.67 -3.84 22.14
C THR A 54 3.92 -3.11 23.45
N ARG A 55 3.59 -1.82 23.46
CA ARG A 55 3.58 -0.97 24.65
C ARG A 55 2.14 -0.61 25.00
N PHE A 56 1.81 -0.76 26.28
CA PHE A 56 0.62 -0.21 26.89
C PHE A 56 0.98 1.06 27.64
N THR A 57 0.18 2.11 27.46
CA THR A 57 0.32 3.35 28.21
C THR A 57 -0.94 3.55 29.02
N PHE A 58 -0.76 3.63 30.34
CA PHE A 58 -1.80 3.96 31.29
C PHE A 58 -1.58 5.39 31.78
N ALA A 59 -2.64 6.17 31.79
CA ALA A 59 -2.66 7.52 32.34
C ALA A 59 -3.85 7.65 33.30
N ALA A 60 -3.60 8.16 34.50
CA ALA A 60 -4.66 8.42 35.48
C ALA A 60 -4.22 9.51 36.47
N THR A 61 -5.18 10.12 37.17
CA THR A 61 -4.93 11.12 38.20
C THR A 61 -5.39 10.58 39.55
N THR A 62 -4.50 10.61 40.56
CA THR A 62 -4.84 10.17 41.92
C THR A 62 -5.87 11.12 42.55
N GLY A 63 -6.79 10.61 43.35
CA GLY A 63 -7.77 11.43 44.06
C GLY A 63 -7.12 12.45 45.00
N ALA A 64 -7.89 13.48 45.40
CA ALA A 64 -7.39 14.59 46.23
C ALA A 64 -6.88 14.16 47.61
N ASP A 65 -7.34 13.01 48.12
CA ASP A 65 -6.95 12.42 49.41
C ASP A 65 -6.43 10.97 49.27
N GLU A 66 -5.98 10.57 48.07
CA GLU A 66 -5.53 9.20 47.78
C GLU A 66 -4.01 9.09 47.67
N THR A 67 -3.38 8.44 48.64
CA THR A 67 -1.97 8.02 48.59
C THR A 67 -1.86 6.61 48.00
N VAL A 68 -1.36 6.46 46.78
CA VAL A 68 -1.34 5.16 46.10
C VAL A 68 -0.03 4.42 46.37
N SER A 69 -0.11 3.24 46.98
CA SER A 69 1.06 2.41 47.32
C SER A 69 1.30 1.25 46.35
N ARG A 70 0.25 0.79 45.65
CA ARG A 70 0.35 -0.35 44.73
C ARG A 70 -0.64 -0.21 43.58
N ILE A 71 -0.21 -0.59 42.38
CA ILE A 71 -1.08 -0.73 41.21
C ILE A 71 -0.80 -2.06 40.52
N ASP A 72 -1.85 -2.83 40.28
CA ASP A 72 -1.86 -4.13 39.63
C ASP A 72 -2.57 -4.02 38.28
N PHE A 73 -1.88 -4.42 37.21
CA PHE A 73 -2.45 -4.54 35.87
C PHE A 73 -2.72 -6.01 35.58
N LEU A 74 -3.99 -6.36 35.39
CA LEU A 74 -4.42 -7.73 35.17
C LEU A 74 -4.60 -7.97 33.67
N PHE A 75 -3.55 -8.43 32.99
CA PHE A 75 -3.69 -8.72 31.56
C PHE A 75 -4.60 -9.94 31.34
N PRO A 76 -5.57 -9.87 30.41
CA PRO A 76 -6.43 -11.00 30.08
C PRO A 76 -5.66 -12.22 29.56
N GLU A 77 -6.33 -13.37 29.49
CA GLU A 77 -5.74 -14.59 28.92
C GLU A 77 -5.22 -14.36 27.48
N GLY A 78 -4.09 -14.99 27.17
CA GLY A 78 -3.43 -14.89 25.87
C GLY A 78 -2.43 -13.74 25.72
N PHE A 79 -2.32 -12.86 26.72
CA PHE A 79 -1.25 -11.86 26.80
C PHE A 79 -0.04 -12.44 27.55
N GLU A 80 1.15 -12.32 26.95
CA GLU A 80 2.39 -12.76 27.59
C GLU A 80 3.14 -11.56 28.15
N VAL A 81 3.35 -11.53 29.47
CA VAL A 81 4.05 -10.45 30.18
C VAL A 81 5.46 -10.85 30.61
N SER A 82 5.95 -12.02 30.21
CA SER A 82 7.23 -12.61 30.63
C SER A 82 8.45 -11.68 30.43
N LYS A 83 8.41 -10.85 29.38
CA LYS A 83 9.46 -9.89 29.04
C LYS A 83 9.09 -8.45 29.39
N ALA A 84 7.99 -8.22 30.10
CA ALA A 84 7.46 -6.89 30.30
C ALA A 84 8.45 -5.98 31.04
N ARG A 85 8.47 -4.70 30.65
CA ARG A 85 9.20 -3.64 31.37
C ARG A 85 8.24 -2.53 31.75
N VAL A 86 8.46 -1.93 32.91
CA VAL A 86 7.60 -0.86 33.42
C VAL A 86 8.43 0.40 33.60
N ASP A 87 8.00 1.46 32.92
CA ASP A 87 8.51 2.82 33.10
C ASP A 87 7.40 3.67 33.73
N VAL A 88 7.68 4.30 34.87
CA VAL A 88 6.73 5.19 35.56
C VAL A 88 7.19 6.65 35.46
N THR A 89 6.26 7.54 35.19
CA THR A 89 6.45 8.99 35.22
C THR A 89 5.36 9.61 36.07
N LEU A 90 5.76 10.35 37.09
CA LEU A 90 4.85 11.03 38.01
C LEU A 90 4.94 12.54 37.78
N LEU A 91 3.81 13.22 37.72
CA LEU A 91 3.75 14.69 37.69
C LEU A 91 2.89 15.20 38.84
N GLU A 92 3.42 16.17 39.59
CA GLU A 92 2.64 16.98 40.53
C GLU A 92 2.44 18.36 39.90
N GLY A 93 1.21 18.65 39.48
CA GLY A 93 0.94 19.78 38.60
C GLY A 93 1.71 19.68 37.27
N LEU A 94 2.67 20.58 37.05
CA LEU A 94 3.54 20.62 35.87
C LEU A 94 4.97 20.11 36.14
N LYS A 95 5.29 19.76 37.38
CA LYS A 95 6.64 19.32 37.77
C LYS A 95 6.71 17.80 37.73
N ARG A 96 7.75 17.27 37.07
CA ARG A 96 8.06 15.85 37.06
C ARG A 96 8.73 15.45 38.38
N ILE A 97 8.23 14.38 38.97
CA ILE A 97 8.79 13.73 40.15
C ILE A 97 9.33 12.37 39.71
N ASP A 98 10.54 12.04 40.13
CA ASP A 98 11.09 10.70 39.94
C ASP A 98 10.46 9.77 40.98
N ALA A 99 9.58 8.89 40.51
CA ALA A 99 8.95 7.89 41.36
C ALA A 99 9.95 6.75 41.63
N ILE A 100 10.12 6.39 42.91
CA ILE A 100 10.83 5.16 43.31
C ILE A 100 9.79 4.05 43.35
N TYR A 101 10.03 2.97 42.60
CA TYR A 101 9.10 1.85 42.51
C TYR A 101 9.80 0.51 42.35
N GLU A 102 9.20 -0.53 42.91
CA GLU A 102 9.54 -1.93 42.66
C GLU A 102 8.52 -2.51 41.66
N ARG A 103 8.99 -3.32 40.71
CA ARG A 103 8.11 -4.03 39.78
C ARG A 103 8.10 -5.52 40.09
N ARG A 104 6.93 -6.13 40.08
CA ARG A 104 6.75 -7.58 40.17
C ARG A 104 5.92 -8.03 38.99
N ILE A 105 6.43 -9.00 38.27
CA ILE A 105 5.78 -9.55 37.07
C ILE A 105 5.53 -11.02 37.39
N ASP A 106 4.28 -11.43 37.34
CA ASP A 106 3.89 -12.83 37.44
C ASP A 106 3.50 -13.35 36.05
N PRO A 107 4.37 -14.13 35.38
CA PRO A 107 4.10 -14.63 34.04
C PRO A 107 2.96 -15.66 33.99
N GLN A 108 2.63 -16.32 35.10
CA GLN A 108 1.59 -17.36 35.12
C GLN A 108 0.19 -16.75 35.23
N THR A 109 0.04 -15.70 36.03
CA THR A 109 -1.24 -15.01 36.22
C THR A 109 -1.44 -13.83 35.26
N GLY A 110 -0.39 -13.39 34.55
CA GLY A 110 -0.46 -12.24 33.64
C GLY A 110 -0.49 -10.89 34.38
N VAL A 111 -0.24 -10.89 35.69
CA VAL A 111 -0.32 -9.70 36.52
C VAL A 111 1.01 -8.95 36.53
N VAL A 112 0.94 -7.64 36.24
CA VAL A 112 2.08 -6.72 36.38
C VAL A 112 1.78 -5.79 37.55
N THR A 113 2.55 -5.92 38.62
CA THR A 113 2.42 -5.14 39.85
C THR A 113 3.51 -4.07 39.94
N VAL A 114 3.12 -2.85 40.28
CA VAL A 114 3.99 -1.71 40.56
C VAL A 114 3.77 -1.30 42.00
N LEU A 115 4.83 -1.36 42.81
CA LEU A 115 4.84 -0.98 44.22
C LEU A 115 5.58 0.34 44.36
N PHE A 116 4.99 1.31 45.07
CA PHE A 116 5.56 2.63 45.29
C PHE A 116 6.03 2.76 46.74
N ASP A 117 7.31 3.05 46.91
CA ASP A 117 7.92 3.36 48.20
C ASP A 117 8.97 4.47 48.00
N PRO A 118 8.67 5.75 48.31
CA PRO A 118 7.47 6.23 49.00
C PRO A 118 6.19 6.18 48.13
N ALA A 119 5.02 6.13 48.77
CA ALA A 119 3.71 6.11 48.10
C ALA A 119 3.47 7.37 47.24
N VAL A 120 2.67 7.22 46.19
CA VAL A 120 2.34 8.30 45.26
C VAL A 120 1.46 9.34 45.98
N PRO A 121 1.81 10.64 45.95
CA PRO A 121 1.03 11.69 46.59
C PRO A 121 -0.38 11.86 45.98
N PRO A 122 -1.34 12.39 46.75
CA PRO A 122 -2.67 12.74 46.26
C PRO A 122 -2.63 13.81 45.16
N GLY A 123 -3.62 13.81 44.25
CA GLY A 123 -3.73 14.77 43.15
C GLY A 123 -2.64 14.71 42.08
N SER A 124 -1.81 13.67 42.06
CA SER A 124 -0.71 13.50 41.10
C SER A 124 -1.19 12.85 39.80
N ASN A 125 -0.61 13.28 38.67
CA ASN A 125 -0.83 12.65 37.37
C ASN A 125 0.20 11.53 37.16
N LEU A 126 -0.30 10.33 36.95
CA LEU A 126 0.49 9.13 36.80
C LEU A 126 0.47 8.65 35.35
N PHE A 127 1.66 8.50 34.76
CA PHE A 127 1.85 7.92 33.44
C PHE A 127 2.72 6.67 33.56
N MET A 128 2.16 5.51 33.21
CA MET A 128 2.88 4.24 33.27
C MET A 128 2.94 3.62 31.87
N GLN A 129 4.14 3.20 31.46
CA GLN A 129 4.36 2.47 30.22
C GLN A 129 4.77 1.04 30.52
N ILE A 130 3.92 0.08 30.15
CA ILE A 130 4.24 -1.34 30.19
C ILE A 130 4.66 -1.76 28.79
N ARG A 131 5.96 -1.97 28.60
CA ARG A 131 6.60 -2.32 27.33
C ARG A 131 6.83 -3.82 27.24
N GLU A 132 7.07 -4.31 26.02
CA GLU A 132 7.44 -5.70 25.75
C GLU A 132 6.37 -6.72 26.19
N VAL A 133 5.08 -6.34 26.11
CA VAL A 133 3.95 -7.26 26.32
C VAL A 133 3.58 -7.90 24.98
N MET A 134 3.55 -9.22 24.92
CA MET A 134 3.11 -9.95 23.72
C MET A 134 1.58 -10.02 23.71
N THR A 135 0.98 -9.54 22.62
CA THR A 135 -0.48 -9.59 22.43
C THR A 135 -0.91 -10.87 21.71
N PRO A 136 -2.12 -11.40 21.97
CA PRO A 136 -2.64 -12.49 21.17
C PRO A 136 -2.87 -12.06 19.71
N ILE A 137 -2.82 -13.02 18.77
CA ILE A 137 -2.99 -12.75 17.33
C ILE A 137 -4.41 -12.28 17.03
N ALA A 138 -5.41 -12.86 17.70
CA ALA A 138 -6.80 -12.44 17.55
C ALA A 138 -6.94 -10.98 17.98
N GLY A 139 -7.43 -10.14 17.07
CA GLY A 139 -7.82 -8.77 17.36
C GLY A 139 -9.19 -8.71 18.03
N GLY A 140 -9.44 -7.61 18.73
CA GLY A 140 -10.67 -7.43 19.48
C GLY A 140 -10.62 -6.18 20.34
N THR A 141 -11.71 -5.95 21.06
CA THR A 141 -11.72 -5.02 22.20
C THR A 141 -11.43 -5.84 23.45
N TYR A 142 -10.38 -5.45 24.17
CA TYR A 142 -9.99 -6.07 25.43
C TYR A 142 -10.19 -5.08 26.56
N VAL A 143 -10.60 -5.57 27.71
CA VAL A 143 -10.65 -4.81 28.96
C VAL A 143 -9.35 -5.12 29.72
N LEU A 144 -8.69 -4.10 30.25
CA LEU A 144 -7.55 -4.23 31.15
C LEU A 144 -8.01 -3.83 32.56
N PRO A 145 -8.44 -4.77 33.40
CA PRO A 145 -8.70 -4.46 34.80
C PRO A 145 -7.42 -3.92 35.44
N VAL A 146 -7.55 -2.78 36.12
CA VAL A 146 -6.48 -2.18 36.91
C VAL A 146 -6.98 -2.04 38.33
N GLU A 147 -6.27 -2.67 39.26
CA GLU A 147 -6.54 -2.56 40.68
C GLU A 147 -5.45 -1.71 41.32
N TYR A 148 -5.81 -0.90 42.30
CA TYR A 148 -4.85 -0.11 43.06
C TYR A 148 -5.16 -0.16 44.55
N ARG A 149 -4.13 0.05 45.37
CA ARG A 149 -4.25 0.08 46.83
C ARG A 149 -3.75 1.40 47.36
N LEU A 150 -4.44 1.87 48.40
CA LEU A 150 -4.13 3.10 49.10
C LEU A 150 -3.32 2.82 50.36
N LEU A 151 -2.48 3.76 50.76
CA LEU A 151 -1.79 3.75 52.05
C LEU A 151 -2.67 4.49 53.08
N GLY A 152 -3.42 3.75 53.90
CA GLY A 152 -4.26 4.31 54.97
C GLY A 152 -3.51 4.57 56.28
N ASP A 153 -4.09 5.40 57.16
CA ASP A 153 -3.58 5.70 58.52
C ASP A 153 -3.60 4.48 59.46
N SER A 154 -4.38 3.46 59.13
CA SER A 154 -4.32 2.11 59.72
C SER A 154 -3.86 1.17 58.62
N ALA A 155 -2.94 0.25 58.90
CA ALA A 155 -2.23 -0.59 57.92
C ALA A 155 -3.09 -1.52 57.01
N GLU A 156 -4.41 -1.32 56.95
CA GLU A 156 -5.34 -2.00 56.05
C GLU A 156 -5.36 -1.34 54.67
N THR A 157 -4.91 -2.10 53.66
CA THR A 157 -4.86 -1.69 52.25
C THR A 157 -6.14 -2.14 51.54
N THR A 158 -7.19 -1.32 51.52
CA THR A 158 -8.41 -1.65 50.76
C THR A 158 -8.14 -1.59 49.26
N PRO A 159 -8.38 -2.66 48.48
CA PRO A 159 -8.23 -2.64 47.03
C PRO A 159 -9.37 -1.86 46.38
N ARG A 160 -9.04 -1.01 45.41
CA ARG A 160 -9.99 -0.30 44.55
C ARG A 160 -9.73 -0.69 43.09
N ALA A 161 -10.78 -0.86 42.30
CA ALA A 161 -10.68 -1.21 40.88
C ALA A 161 -11.03 0.02 40.02
N ILE A 162 -10.30 0.18 38.92
CA ILE A 162 -10.64 1.10 37.84
C ILE A 162 -11.31 0.28 36.75
N ASP A 163 -12.64 0.30 36.75
CA ASP A 163 -13.44 -0.45 35.79
C ASP A 163 -13.52 0.25 34.42
N GLY A 164 -13.67 -0.55 33.35
CA GLY A 164 -13.99 -0.03 32.02
C GLY A 164 -12.80 0.44 31.17
N LEU A 165 -11.56 0.26 31.62
CA LEU A 165 -10.38 0.51 30.81
C LEU A 165 -10.32 -0.50 29.66
N SER A 166 -10.60 -0.04 28.44
CA SER A 166 -10.57 -0.89 27.25
C SER A 166 -9.63 -0.35 26.20
N PHE A 167 -9.03 -1.26 25.45
CA PHE A 167 -8.20 -0.97 24.29
C PHE A 167 -8.59 -1.89 23.14
N LYS A 168 -8.31 -1.45 21.91
CA LYS A 168 -8.69 -2.17 20.69
C LYS A 168 -7.52 -2.25 19.74
N TYR A 169 -7.31 -3.43 19.18
CA TYR A 169 -6.40 -3.66 18.07
C TYR A 169 -7.01 -4.65 17.08
N LYS A 170 -6.52 -4.64 15.84
CA LYS A 170 -7.03 -5.47 14.74
C LYS A 170 -6.27 -6.78 14.64
N THR A 171 -6.92 -7.79 14.09
CA THR A 171 -6.22 -9.02 13.69
C THR A 171 -5.23 -8.66 12.57
N PRO A 172 -3.95 -9.08 12.66
CA PRO A 172 -2.99 -8.84 11.60
C PRO A 172 -3.45 -9.51 10.30
N PRO A 173 -3.17 -8.91 9.13
CA PRO A 173 -3.49 -9.53 7.86
C PRO A 173 -2.62 -10.79 7.64
N ARG A 174 -3.08 -11.70 6.77
CA ARG A 174 -2.48 -13.04 6.60
C ARG A 174 -1.00 -12.99 6.24
N GLU A 175 -0.61 -12.04 5.41
CA GLU A 175 0.78 -11.82 5.00
C GLU A 175 1.69 -11.41 6.15
N GLU A 176 1.17 -10.71 7.16
CA GLU A 176 1.93 -10.36 8.37
C GLU A 176 2.09 -11.60 9.27
N VAL A 177 1.03 -12.42 9.39
CA VAL A 177 1.11 -13.69 10.12
C VAL A 177 2.14 -14.64 9.50
N ILE A 178 2.13 -14.79 8.17
CA ILE A 178 3.10 -15.62 7.45
C ILE A 178 4.52 -15.03 7.59
N SER A 179 4.66 -13.71 7.51
CA SER A 179 5.95 -13.04 7.74
C SER A 179 6.52 -13.37 9.11
N ARG A 180 5.70 -13.38 10.16
CA ARG A 180 6.13 -13.72 11.52
C ARG A 180 6.46 -15.21 11.67
N TRP A 181 5.69 -16.07 11.02
CA TRP A 181 6.00 -17.50 10.97
C TRP A 181 7.36 -17.77 10.29
N LEU A 182 7.68 -17.01 9.24
CA LEU A 182 8.98 -17.08 8.54
C LEU A 182 10.15 -16.67 9.46
N ASP A 183 9.96 -15.75 10.40
CA ASP A 183 11.02 -15.35 11.34
C ASP A 183 11.50 -16.49 12.24
N GLY A 184 10.64 -17.49 12.50
CA GLY A 184 10.99 -18.67 13.29
C GLY A 184 11.69 -19.80 12.52
N GLN A 185 11.86 -19.67 11.20
CA GLN A 185 12.38 -20.75 10.36
C GLN A 185 13.90 -20.69 10.23
N GLY A 186 14.60 -21.78 10.56
CA GLY A 186 16.08 -21.84 10.48
C GLY A 186 16.64 -21.55 9.08
N TRP A 187 15.97 -21.99 8.02
CA TRP A 187 16.38 -21.72 6.64
C TRP A 187 16.27 -20.24 6.28
N VAL A 188 15.29 -19.52 6.83
CA VAL A 188 15.10 -18.07 6.59
C VAL A 188 16.23 -17.29 7.25
N THR A 189 16.68 -17.72 8.43
CA THR A 189 17.85 -17.14 9.08
C THR A 189 19.10 -17.34 8.21
N THR A 190 19.35 -18.56 7.72
CA THR A 190 20.48 -18.84 6.81
C THR A 190 20.39 -18.03 5.52
N TRP A 191 19.20 -17.89 4.94
CA TRP A 191 18.95 -17.07 3.76
C TRP A 191 19.26 -15.59 4.01
N ASN A 192 18.76 -15.05 5.12
CA ASN A 192 18.93 -13.65 5.50
C ASN A 192 20.36 -13.31 5.99
N ASN A 193 21.22 -14.31 6.24
CA ASN A 193 22.62 -14.07 6.53
C ASN A 193 23.39 -13.61 5.28
N VAL A 194 22.94 -13.97 4.08
CA VAL A 194 23.52 -13.46 2.84
C VAL A 194 23.05 -12.01 2.63
N LYS A 195 23.98 -11.06 2.71
CA LYS A 195 23.70 -9.61 2.63
C LYS A 195 22.81 -9.24 1.43
N PHE A 196 23.11 -9.78 0.25
CA PHE A 196 22.31 -9.53 -0.96
C PHE A 196 20.87 -10.04 -0.81
N LEU A 197 20.69 -11.27 -0.35
CA LEU A 197 19.37 -11.87 -0.18
C LEU A 197 18.55 -11.13 0.88
N ASN A 198 19.17 -10.73 1.98
CA ASN A 198 18.50 -9.93 3.02
C ASN A 198 18.08 -8.55 2.50
N LEU A 199 18.85 -7.93 1.59
CA LEU A 199 18.52 -6.61 1.04
C LEU A 199 17.45 -6.66 -0.05
N PHE A 200 17.51 -7.65 -0.95
CA PHE A 200 16.70 -7.68 -2.18
C PHE A 200 15.66 -8.80 -2.25
N LEU A 201 15.83 -9.88 -1.49
CA LEU A 201 15.01 -11.09 -1.59
C LEU A 201 14.61 -11.61 -0.21
N LYS A 202 14.30 -10.70 0.73
CA LYS A 202 13.95 -11.07 2.09
C LYS A 202 12.57 -11.75 2.12
N PRO A 203 12.46 -13.05 2.46
CA PRO A 203 11.21 -13.81 2.32
C PRO A 203 10.03 -13.17 3.06
N GLN A 204 10.29 -12.65 4.26
CA GLN A 204 9.30 -11.92 5.07
C GLN A 204 8.70 -10.73 4.32
N GLN A 205 9.57 -9.90 3.73
CA GLN A 205 9.15 -8.69 3.02
C GLN A 205 8.49 -9.03 1.69
N PHE A 206 8.93 -10.12 1.04
CA PHE A 206 8.34 -10.61 -0.19
C PHE A 206 6.86 -10.96 0.02
N VAL A 207 6.52 -11.76 1.03
CA VAL A 207 5.14 -12.15 1.32
C VAL A 207 4.25 -10.96 1.65
N ARG A 208 4.79 -9.95 2.35
CA ARG A 208 4.06 -8.71 2.67
C ARG A 208 3.87 -7.81 1.45
N ALA A 209 4.87 -7.74 0.57
CA ALA A 209 4.85 -6.85 -0.59
C ALA A 209 3.90 -7.35 -1.68
N VAL A 210 3.81 -8.66 -1.94
CA VAL A 210 2.97 -9.22 -3.02
C VAL A 210 1.51 -8.71 -2.99
N PRO A 211 0.70 -8.97 -1.93
CA PRO A 211 -0.70 -8.54 -1.91
C PRO A 211 -0.84 -7.02 -1.89
N LEU A 212 0.10 -6.30 -1.26
CA LEU A 212 0.06 -4.85 -1.17
C LEU A 212 0.31 -4.18 -2.54
N LEU A 213 1.26 -4.71 -3.31
CA LEU A 213 1.63 -4.17 -4.63
C LEU A 213 0.65 -4.56 -5.72
N PHE A 214 -0.15 -5.62 -5.53
CA PHE A 214 -1.19 -6.02 -6.47
C PHE A 214 -2.16 -4.88 -6.82
N ALA A 215 -2.57 -4.08 -5.83
CA ALA A 215 -3.43 -2.92 -6.07
C ALA A 215 -2.76 -1.83 -6.93
N GLY A 216 -1.44 -1.66 -6.81
CA GLY A 216 -0.66 -0.75 -7.66
C GLY A 216 -0.55 -1.25 -9.08
N TRP A 217 -0.29 -2.55 -9.25
CA TRP A 217 -0.25 -3.20 -10.55
C TRP A 217 -1.61 -3.08 -11.29
N LEU A 218 -2.73 -3.26 -10.58
CA LEU A 218 -4.06 -3.02 -11.13
C LEU A 218 -4.27 -1.55 -11.56
N MET A 219 -3.75 -0.59 -10.80
CA MET A 219 -3.78 0.82 -11.18
C MET A 219 -2.97 1.09 -12.44
N SER A 220 -1.74 0.55 -12.56
CA SER A 220 -0.92 0.66 -13.77
C SER A 220 -1.66 0.07 -14.99
N LEU A 221 -2.31 -1.08 -14.83
CA LEU A 221 -3.15 -1.68 -15.87
C LEU A 221 -4.35 -0.80 -16.22
N ALA A 222 -5.06 -0.26 -15.23
CA ALA A 222 -6.22 0.61 -15.46
C ALA A 222 -5.84 1.86 -16.25
N LEU A 223 -4.70 2.48 -15.95
CA LEU A 223 -4.18 3.63 -16.69
C LEU A 223 -3.95 3.29 -18.17
N VAL A 224 -3.26 2.18 -18.45
CA VAL A 224 -2.88 1.81 -19.82
C VAL A 224 -4.08 1.30 -20.61
N LEU A 225 -4.94 0.48 -20.01
CA LEU A 225 -6.16 -0.03 -20.65
C LEU A 225 -7.17 1.09 -20.96
N SER A 226 -7.12 2.20 -20.22
CA SER A 226 -7.95 3.38 -20.50
C SER A 226 -7.31 4.31 -21.53
N ALA A 227 -6.00 4.53 -21.43
CA ALA A 227 -5.27 5.43 -22.33
C ALA A 227 -5.10 4.85 -23.73
N PHE A 228 -4.72 3.59 -23.86
CA PHE A 228 -4.34 2.99 -25.13
C PHE A 228 -5.45 2.98 -26.20
N PRO A 229 -6.73 2.69 -25.88
CA PRO A 229 -7.83 2.83 -26.85
C PRO A 229 -7.98 4.27 -27.38
N ILE A 230 -7.81 5.26 -26.50
CA ILE A 230 -7.83 6.68 -26.87
C ILE A 230 -6.63 7.00 -27.77
N SER A 231 -5.45 6.45 -27.45
CA SER A 231 -4.24 6.57 -28.27
C SER A 231 -4.45 6.01 -29.68
N ILE A 232 -5.14 4.88 -29.82
CA ILE A 232 -5.44 4.27 -31.13
C ILE A 232 -6.30 5.22 -31.97
N ILE A 233 -7.36 5.77 -31.40
CA ILE A 233 -8.26 6.70 -32.10
C ILE A 233 -7.49 7.97 -32.49
N GLY A 234 -6.76 8.57 -31.53
CA GLY A 234 -5.97 9.78 -31.76
C GLY A 234 -4.85 9.56 -32.78
N GLY A 235 -4.17 8.41 -32.71
CA GLY A 235 -3.09 8.05 -33.61
C GLY A 235 -3.58 7.80 -35.03
N LEU A 236 -4.71 7.11 -35.19
CA LEU A 236 -5.31 6.87 -36.50
C LEU A 236 -5.78 8.18 -37.16
N GLY A 237 -6.44 9.05 -36.38
CA GLY A 237 -6.82 10.39 -36.84
C GLY A 237 -5.61 11.21 -37.29
N THR A 238 -4.57 11.24 -36.46
CA THR A 238 -3.32 11.97 -36.77
C THR A 238 -2.59 11.38 -37.98
N ALA A 239 -2.60 10.05 -38.17
CA ALA A 239 -2.02 9.40 -39.33
C ALA A 239 -2.69 9.84 -40.64
N PHE A 240 -4.03 9.89 -40.66
CA PHE A 240 -4.78 10.39 -41.82
C PHE A 240 -4.52 11.87 -42.08
N MET A 241 -4.45 12.70 -41.04
CA MET A 241 -4.08 14.11 -41.17
C MET A 241 -2.71 14.27 -41.81
N LYS A 242 -1.72 13.47 -41.38
CA LYS A 242 -0.36 13.50 -41.93
C LYS A 242 -0.29 13.02 -43.39
N MET A 243 -1.19 12.12 -43.80
CA MET A 243 -1.30 11.66 -45.20
C MET A 243 -2.16 12.57 -46.09
N SER A 244 -2.77 13.62 -45.52
CA SER A 244 -3.65 14.51 -46.26
C SER A 244 -2.92 15.28 -47.37
N LYS A 245 -3.61 15.45 -48.50
CA LYS A 245 -3.16 16.31 -49.60
C LYS A 245 -3.12 17.78 -49.17
N VAL A 246 -3.96 18.19 -48.21
CA VAL A 246 -4.07 19.56 -47.70
C VAL A 246 -2.84 19.94 -46.85
N PRO A 247 -1.98 20.87 -47.30
CA PRO A 247 -0.71 21.15 -46.62
C PRO A 247 -0.85 21.62 -45.15
N PRO A 248 -1.78 22.54 -44.78
CA PRO A 248 -1.94 22.96 -43.39
C PRO A 248 -2.24 21.81 -42.42
N VAL A 249 -3.13 20.88 -42.82
CA VAL A 249 -3.52 19.72 -42.00
C VAL A 249 -2.33 18.79 -41.76
N ARG A 250 -1.55 18.56 -42.82
CA ARG A 250 -0.34 17.74 -42.75
C ARG A 250 0.76 18.38 -41.91
N TRP A 251 0.91 19.71 -41.97
CA TRP A 251 1.88 20.43 -41.14
C TRP A 251 1.51 20.37 -39.66
N LEU A 252 0.25 20.59 -39.31
CA LEU A 252 -0.24 20.48 -37.93
C LEU A 252 0.03 19.09 -37.33
N ALA A 253 -0.32 18.02 -38.06
CA ALA A 253 -0.03 16.65 -37.63
C ALA A 253 1.49 16.38 -37.50
N SER A 254 2.29 16.95 -38.41
CA SER A 254 3.75 16.79 -38.39
C SER A 254 4.38 17.48 -37.18
N ILE A 255 3.94 18.70 -36.84
CA ILE A 255 4.39 19.40 -35.62
C ILE A 255 4.05 18.59 -34.39
N TYR A 256 2.78 18.19 -34.26
CA TYR A 256 2.31 17.42 -33.11
C TYR A 256 3.15 16.14 -32.93
N ILE A 257 3.33 15.34 -33.98
CA ILE A 257 4.14 14.12 -33.92
C ILE A 257 5.58 14.42 -33.54
N ASN A 258 6.20 15.42 -34.17
CA ASN A 258 7.61 15.76 -33.96
C ASN A 258 7.86 16.29 -32.54
N VAL A 259 6.97 17.12 -32.00
CA VAL A 259 7.09 17.67 -30.65
C VAL A 259 6.90 16.57 -29.61
N ILE A 260 5.85 15.75 -29.74
CA ILE A 260 5.55 14.72 -28.74
C ILE A 260 6.63 13.62 -28.73
N ARG A 261 7.08 13.15 -29.90
CA ARG A 261 8.14 12.13 -29.99
C ARG A 261 9.53 12.69 -29.73
N GLY A 262 9.72 13.99 -29.92
CA GLY A 262 10.98 14.70 -29.67
C GLY A 262 11.15 15.15 -28.21
N THR A 263 10.12 15.01 -27.38
CA THR A 263 10.17 15.42 -25.96
C THR A 263 10.02 14.20 -25.04
N PRO A 264 10.74 14.16 -23.89
CA PRO A 264 10.58 13.07 -22.94
C PRO A 264 9.16 13.00 -22.37
N LEU A 265 8.59 11.80 -22.27
CA LEU A 265 7.28 11.59 -21.63
C LEU A 265 7.26 12.14 -20.18
N PHE A 266 8.37 11.98 -19.45
CA PHE A 266 8.50 12.54 -18.10
C PHE A 266 8.27 14.06 -18.06
N LEU A 267 8.78 14.80 -19.04
CA LEU A 267 8.55 16.24 -19.15
C LEU A 267 7.08 16.55 -19.45
N GLN A 268 6.44 15.77 -20.33
CA GLN A 268 5.02 15.92 -20.66
C GLN A 268 4.12 15.70 -19.42
N ILE A 269 4.46 14.71 -18.57
CA ILE A 269 3.81 14.49 -17.27
C ILE A 269 3.93 15.74 -16.40
N PHE A 270 5.14 16.31 -16.27
CA PHE A 270 5.37 17.51 -15.45
C PHE A 270 4.59 18.73 -15.96
N VAL A 271 4.55 18.95 -17.27
CA VAL A 271 3.78 20.05 -17.87
C VAL A 271 2.30 19.94 -17.53
N VAL A 272 1.72 18.74 -17.57
CA VAL A 272 0.29 18.57 -17.25
C VAL A 272 0.02 18.57 -15.74
N PHE A 273 0.83 17.89 -14.94
CA PHE A 273 0.58 17.76 -13.49
C PHE A 273 1.00 18.99 -12.69
N ILE A 274 1.99 19.74 -13.16
CA ILE A 274 2.49 20.93 -12.47
C ILE A 274 2.06 22.16 -13.26
N GLY A 275 2.44 22.25 -14.53
CA GLY A 275 2.20 23.43 -15.37
C GLY A 275 0.72 23.75 -15.59
N LEU A 276 -0.11 22.77 -15.95
CA LEU A 276 -1.53 23.04 -16.19
C LEU A 276 -2.26 23.45 -14.90
N ARG A 277 -1.88 22.88 -13.75
CA ARG A 277 -2.51 23.21 -12.46
C ARG A 277 -2.24 24.64 -12.01
N THR A 278 -1.13 25.26 -12.39
CA THR A 278 -0.86 26.67 -12.07
C THR A 278 -1.77 27.63 -12.82
N THR A 279 -2.36 27.20 -13.94
CA THR A 279 -3.36 27.98 -14.69
C THR A 279 -4.76 27.96 -14.06
N GLY A 280 -4.95 27.21 -12.97
CA GLY A 280 -6.24 27.04 -12.29
C GLY A 280 -7.07 25.84 -12.79
N LEU A 281 -6.67 25.21 -13.90
CA LEU A 281 -7.31 24.00 -14.41
C LEU A 281 -6.86 22.77 -13.61
N ARG A 282 -7.76 22.19 -12.83
CA ARG A 282 -7.50 21.00 -12.01
C ARG A 282 -8.40 19.86 -12.46
N PHE A 283 -7.79 18.85 -13.08
CA PHE A 283 -8.44 17.60 -13.42
C PHE A 283 -8.08 16.53 -12.39
N PRO A 284 -8.91 15.48 -12.23
CA PRO A 284 -8.53 14.31 -11.44
C PRO A 284 -7.21 13.70 -11.95
N ASP A 285 -6.37 13.22 -11.03
CA ASP A 285 -5.04 12.67 -11.36
C ASP A 285 -5.12 11.52 -12.37
N PHE A 286 -6.10 10.63 -12.20
CA PHE A 286 -6.32 9.50 -13.10
C PHE A 286 -6.62 9.96 -14.53
N VAL A 287 -7.48 10.97 -14.70
CA VAL A 287 -7.82 11.53 -16.01
C VAL A 287 -6.62 12.23 -16.64
N SER A 288 -5.89 13.01 -15.83
CA SER A 288 -4.68 13.71 -16.28
C SER A 288 -3.61 12.73 -16.78
N ALA A 289 -3.44 11.60 -16.09
CA ALA A 289 -2.53 10.54 -16.49
C ALA A 289 -2.97 9.86 -17.78
N ILE A 290 -4.26 9.54 -17.93
CA ILE A 290 -4.82 9.00 -19.17
C ILE A 290 -4.56 9.94 -20.34
N VAL A 291 -4.81 11.24 -20.17
CA VAL A 291 -4.60 12.24 -21.23
C VAL A 291 -3.13 12.28 -21.63
N VAL A 292 -2.20 12.38 -20.69
CA VAL A 292 -0.76 12.42 -21.01
C VAL A 292 -0.31 11.15 -21.73
N LEU A 293 -0.68 9.97 -21.21
CA LEU A 293 -0.35 8.68 -21.85
C LEU A 293 -0.97 8.57 -23.23
N ALA A 294 -2.23 9.00 -23.39
CA ALA A 294 -2.96 8.95 -24.63
C ALA A 294 -2.30 9.82 -25.70
N PHE A 295 -2.01 11.07 -25.36
CA PHE A 295 -1.36 12.03 -26.25
C PHE A 295 0.05 11.62 -26.62
N ASN A 296 0.80 11.02 -25.70
CA ASN A 296 2.13 10.52 -25.99
C ASN A 296 2.07 9.36 -27.00
N SER A 297 1.34 8.31 -26.64
CA SER A 297 1.28 7.09 -27.45
C SER A 297 0.55 7.31 -28.79
N SER A 298 -0.41 8.22 -28.90
CA SER A 298 -1.05 8.54 -30.19
C SER A 298 -0.07 9.08 -31.22
N ALA A 299 0.97 9.82 -30.83
CA ALA A 299 1.99 10.30 -31.75
C ALA A 299 2.86 9.15 -32.31
N TYR A 300 3.19 8.16 -31.46
CA TYR A 300 3.89 6.95 -31.89
C TYR A 300 3.00 6.07 -32.77
N LEU A 301 1.75 5.85 -32.37
CA LEU A 301 0.77 5.10 -33.14
C LEU A 301 0.48 5.75 -34.50
N ALA A 302 0.46 7.08 -34.60
CA ALA A 302 0.28 7.77 -35.87
C ALA A 302 1.37 7.39 -36.90
N GLU A 303 2.63 7.29 -36.46
CA GLU A 303 3.73 6.86 -37.31
C GLU A 303 3.69 5.38 -37.63
N ILE A 304 3.31 4.55 -36.66
CA ILE A 304 3.11 3.11 -36.87
C ILE A 304 2.03 2.88 -37.93
N PHE A 305 0.88 3.56 -37.83
CA PHE A 305 -0.20 3.45 -38.81
C PHE A 305 0.22 3.98 -40.18
N ARG A 306 0.86 5.15 -40.24
CA ARG A 306 1.35 5.72 -41.50
C ARG A 306 2.34 4.79 -42.19
N ALA A 307 3.32 4.26 -41.46
CA ALA A 307 4.31 3.33 -41.98
C ALA A 307 3.65 2.01 -42.42
N GLY A 308 2.69 1.51 -41.65
CA GLY A 308 1.89 0.34 -41.99
C GLY A 308 1.11 0.50 -43.30
N ILE A 309 0.47 1.65 -43.52
CA ILE A 309 -0.24 1.94 -44.77
C ILE A 309 0.75 2.04 -45.94
N GLN A 310 1.88 2.73 -45.75
CA GLN A 310 2.90 2.91 -46.78
C GLN A 310 3.67 1.62 -47.13
N SER A 311 3.67 0.63 -46.25
CA SER A 311 4.29 -0.68 -46.52
C SER A 311 3.57 -1.48 -47.60
N ILE A 312 2.28 -1.20 -47.85
CA ILE A 312 1.47 -1.92 -48.83
C ILE A 312 1.97 -1.60 -50.24
N SER A 313 2.14 -2.64 -51.08
CA SER A 313 2.69 -2.46 -52.41
C SER A 313 1.80 -1.56 -53.28
N LYS A 314 2.42 -0.70 -54.08
CA LYS A 314 1.68 0.20 -54.99
C LYS A 314 0.78 -0.57 -55.95
N GLY A 315 1.18 -1.78 -56.37
CA GLY A 315 0.37 -2.67 -57.20
C GLY A 315 -0.99 -3.04 -56.60
N GLN A 316 -1.14 -3.08 -55.26
CA GLN A 316 -2.45 -3.29 -54.63
C GLN A 316 -3.38 -2.08 -54.82
N PHE A 317 -2.83 -0.87 -54.76
CA PHE A 317 -3.58 0.35 -55.04
C PHE A 317 -3.96 0.44 -56.52
N GLU A 318 -3.04 0.10 -57.42
CA GLU A 318 -3.27 0.07 -58.86
C GLU A 318 -4.30 -0.99 -59.25
N ALA A 319 -4.21 -2.21 -58.70
CA ALA A 319 -5.19 -3.27 -58.94
C ALA A 319 -6.60 -2.91 -58.46
N ALA A 320 -6.72 -2.33 -57.26
CA ALA A 320 -8.01 -1.84 -56.76
C ALA A 320 -8.60 -0.75 -57.66
N SER A 321 -7.75 0.17 -58.15
CA SER A 321 -8.16 1.21 -59.09
C SER A 321 -8.59 0.63 -60.44
N SER A 322 -7.90 -0.40 -60.94
CA SER A 322 -8.25 -1.10 -62.20
C SER A 322 -9.57 -1.86 -62.11
N LEU A 323 -9.98 -2.27 -60.90
CA LEU A 323 -11.30 -2.84 -60.62
C LEU A 323 -12.39 -1.79 -60.39
N GLY A 324 -12.10 -0.50 -60.63
CA GLY A 324 -13.06 0.61 -60.50
C GLY A 324 -13.35 1.04 -59.07
N MET A 325 -12.55 0.61 -58.08
CA MET A 325 -12.75 1.03 -56.70
C MET A 325 -12.33 2.49 -56.51
N SER A 326 -13.18 3.29 -55.85
CA SER A 326 -12.78 4.60 -55.34
C SER A 326 -11.69 4.48 -54.27
N TYR A 327 -10.94 5.56 -54.02
CA TYR A 327 -9.89 5.58 -52.99
C TYR A 327 -10.38 5.08 -51.62
N TRP A 328 -11.59 5.46 -51.21
CA TRP A 328 -12.17 5.04 -49.93
C TRP A 328 -12.57 3.57 -49.92
N GLN A 329 -13.07 3.04 -51.04
CA GLN A 329 -13.37 1.61 -51.17
C GLN A 329 -12.07 0.80 -51.14
N ALA A 330 -11.05 1.21 -51.92
CA ALA A 330 -9.74 0.57 -51.91
C ALA A 330 -9.16 0.57 -50.48
N MET A 331 -9.17 1.73 -49.81
CA MET A 331 -8.66 1.88 -48.45
C MET A 331 -9.37 0.95 -47.46
N ARG A 332 -10.71 0.92 -47.47
CA ARG A 332 -11.52 0.13 -46.52
C ARG A 332 -11.43 -1.37 -46.74
N TYR A 333 -11.47 -1.82 -48.00
CA TYR A 333 -11.64 -3.25 -48.31
C TYR A 333 -10.33 -3.97 -48.63
N VAL A 334 -9.30 -3.26 -49.10
CA VAL A 334 -8.03 -3.86 -49.53
C VAL A 334 -6.89 -3.45 -48.60
N ILE A 335 -6.65 -2.15 -48.43
CA ILE A 335 -5.44 -1.65 -47.76
C ILE A 335 -5.52 -1.77 -46.23
N ILE A 336 -6.54 -1.21 -45.58
CA ILE A 336 -6.67 -1.21 -44.10
C ILE A 336 -6.61 -2.62 -43.52
N PRO A 337 -7.34 -3.64 -44.03
CA PRO A 337 -7.28 -4.99 -43.47
C PRO A 337 -5.88 -5.60 -43.51
N GLN A 338 -5.10 -5.32 -44.56
CA GLN A 338 -3.71 -5.75 -44.67
C GLN A 338 -2.81 -4.97 -43.71
N THR A 339 -2.97 -3.65 -43.65
CA THR A 339 -2.22 -2.77 -42.74
C THR A 339 -2.41 -3.17 -41.29
N VAL A 340 -3.64 -3.45 -40.84
CA VAL A 340 -3.93 -3.86 -39.45
C VAL A 340 -3.06 -5.05 -39.05
N ARG A 341 -2.98 -6.08 -39.91
CA ARG A 341 -2.13 -7.25 -39.65
C ARG A 341 -0.65 -6.87 -39.50
N ARG A 342 -0.17 -5.95 -40.33
CA ARG A 342 1.22 -5.44 -40.32
C ARG A 342 1.58 -4.59 -39.12
N VAL A 343 0.65 -3.80 -38.60
CA VAL A 343 0.91 -2.92 -37.45
C VAL A 343 0.67 -3.58 -36.10
N LEU A 344 -0.10 -4.67 -36.04
CA LEU A 344 -0.42 -5.34 -34.77
C LEU A 344 0.81 -5.70 -33.92
N PRO A 345 1.92 -6.25 -34.46
CA PRO A 345 3.12 -6.53 -33.68
C PRO A 345 3.73 -5.26 -33.06
N THR A 346 3.91 -4.21 -33.86
CA THR A 346 4.51 -2.94 -33.42
C THR A 346 3.60 -2.17 -32.47
N MET A 347 2.28 -2.21 -32.65
CA MET A 347 1.30 -1.68 -31.70
C MET A 347 1.37 -2.40 -30.35
N THR A 348 1.54 -3.73 -30.36
CA THR A 348 1.65 -4.49 -29.12
C THR A 348 2.96 -4.16 -28.38
N SER A 349 4.05 -3.94 -29.12
CA SER A 349 5.31 -3.42 -28.56
C SER A 349 5.14 -2.03 -27.94
N GLU A 350 4.39 -1.14 -28.59
CA GLU A 350 4.04 0.19 -28.06
C GLU A 350 3.19 0.08 -26.77
N PHE A 351 2.22 -0.85 -26.71
CA PHE A 351 1.45 -1.12 -25.50
C PHE A 351 2.35 -1.57 -24.33
N ILE A 352 3.30 -2.47 -24.60
CA ILE A 352 4.27 -2.95 -23.59
C ILE A 352 5.13 -1.79 -23.06
N LEU A 353 5.56 -0.87 -23.94
CA LEU A 353 6.31 0.32 -23.54
C LEU A 353 5.45 1.24 -22.67
N LEU A 354 4.23 1.57 -23.12
CA LEU A 354 3.31 2.42 -22.39
C LEU A 354 2.99 1.87 -20.98
N PHE A 355 2.86 0.54 -20.85
CA PHE A 355 2.68 -0.11 -19.55
C PHE A 355 3.86 0.11 -18.60
N LYS A 356 5.09 0.00 -19.09
CA LYS A 356 6.29 0.28 -18.29
C LYS A 356 6.42 1.76 -17.94
N ASP A 357 6.05 2.64 -18.87
CA ASP A 357 6.11 4.09 -18.69
C ASP A 357 5.14 4.62 -17.64
N THR A 358 4.13 3.84 -17.22
CA THR A 358 3.29 4.19 -16.07
C THR A 358 4.10 4.42 -14.78
N ALA A 359 5.27 3.78 -14.65
CA ALA A 359 6.17 3.96 -13.52
C ALA A 359 6.62 5.43 -13.33
N LEU A 360 6.65 6.22 -14.41
CA LEU A 360 7.05 7.62 -14.38
C LEU A 360 6.08 8.49 -13.57
N PHE A 361 4.81 8.05 -13.43
CA PHE A 361 3.82 8.77 -12.65
C PHE A 361 4.06 8.71 -11.14
N ALA A 362 4.96 7.85 -10.67
CA ALA A 362 5.39 7.85 -9.28
C ALA A 362 5.95 9.21 -8.85
N ALA A 363 6.61 9.94 -9.77
CA ALA A 363 7.16 11.27 -9.49
C ALA A 363 6.10 12.36 -9.22
N VAL A 364 4.86 12.15 -9.68
CA VAL A 364 3.75 13.10 -9.48
C VAL A 364 2.71 12.58 -8.48
N GLY A 365 3.06 11.53 -7.72
CA GLY A 365 2.26 11.07 -6.59
C GLY A 365 1.12 10.11 -6.94
N ILE A 366 1.06 9.58 -8.16
CA ILE A 366 0.06 8.54 -8.49
C ILE A 366 0.48 7.22 -7.87
N PHE A 367 -0.40 6.66 -7.04
CA PHE A 367 -0.20 5.37 -6.35
C PHE A 367 -0.38 4.15 -7.27
N GLU A 368 0.40 4.12 -8.35
CA GLU A 368 0.61 2.96 -9.20
C GLU A 368 1.69 2.02 -8.61
N LEU A 369 2.08 0.99 -9.35
CA LEU A 369 3.00 -0.06 -8.88
C LEU A 369 4.34 0.48 -8.35
N MET A 370 4.99 1.38 -9.09
CA MET A 370 6.29 1.93 -8.69
C MET A 370 6.19 2.75 -7.42
N LEU A 371 5.26 3.71 -7.30
CA LEU A 371 5.11 4.53 -6.09
C LEU A 371 4.73 3.69 -4.87
N ARG A 372 3.89 2.66 -5.03
CA ARG A 372 3.55 1.74 -3.93
C ARG A 372 4.76 0.95 -3.46
N SER A 373 5.61 0.51 -4.40
CA SER A 373 6.86 -0.16 -4.05
C SER A 373 7.82 0.77 -3.30
N GLN A 374 7.99 2.02 -3.75
CA GLN A 374 8.80 3.02 -3.07
C GLN A 374 8.30 3.27 -1.64
N ASN A 375 6.99 3.46 -1.45
CA ASN A 375 6.40 3.64 -0.13
C ASN A 375 6.63 2.44 0.79
N PHE A 376 6.56 1.21 0.25
CA PHE A 376 6.87 0.01 1.04
C PHE A 376 8.34 -0.03 1.44
N VAL A 377 9.25 0.27 0.51
CA VAL A 377 10.70 0.33 0.77
C VAL A 377 11.00 1.38 1.85
N SER A 378 10.44 2.58 1.75
CA SER A 378 10.62 3.65 2.73
C SER A 378 10.15 3.27 4.14
N ARG A 379 9.06 2.49 4.25
CA ARG A 379 8.53 2.04 5.55
C ARG A 379 9.28 0.84 6.14
N SER A 380 9.73 -0.08 5.29
CA SER A 380 10.38 -1.33 5.71
C SER A 380 11.90 -1.24 5.80
N GLY A 381 12.52 -0.23 5.17
CA GLY A 381 13.98 -0.12 5.05
C GLY A 381 14.60 -1.21 4.16
N ASN A 382 13.82 -1.90 3.33
CA ASN A 382 14.24 -3.08 2.58
C ASN A 382 13.85 -2.99 1.10
N LEU A 383 14.73 -3.41 0.19
CA LEU A 383 14.56 -3.23 -1.26
C LEU A 383 13.74 -4.34 -1.93
N THR A 384 13.32 -5.37 -1.19
CA THR A 384 12.59 -6.53 -1.74
C THR A 384 11.33 -6.15 -2.50
N ALA A 385 10.65 -5.08 -2.12
CA ALA A 385 9.45 -4.62 -2.83
C ALA A 385 9.73 -4.17 -4.28
N TYR A 386 10.92 -3.67 -4.61
CA TYR A 386 11.27 -3.38 -6.02
C TYR A 386 11.40 -4.65 -6.85
N VAL A 387 11.91 -5.74 -6.27
CA VAL A 387 11.97 -7.03 -6.96
C VAL A 387 10.56 -7.57 -7.20
N VAL A 388 9.67 -7.47 -6.20
CA VAL A 388 8.26 -7.85 -6.37
C VAL A 388 7.57 -7.00 -7.45
N ALA A 389 7.83 -5.68 -7.48
CA ALA A 389 7.34 -4.81 -8.55
C ALA A 389 7.87 -5.24 -9.93
N ALA A 390 9.15 -5.59 -10.05
CA ALA A 390 9.72 -6.12 -11.28
C ALA A 390 9.02 -7.40 -11.75
N LEU A 391 8.72 -8.33 -10.83
CA LEU A 391 7.96 -9.54 -11.14
C LEU A 391 6.56 -9.19 -11.67
N TYR A 392 5.87 -8.22 -11.08
CA TYR A 392 4.57 -7.74 -11.58
C TYR A 392 4.64 -7.16 -12.99
N TYR A 393 5.69 -6.42 -13.33
CA TYR A 393 5.92 -6.00 -14.72
C TYR A 393 6.16 -7.21 -15.65
N LEU A 394 6.96 -8.19 -15.21
CA LEU A 394 7.28 -9.39 -16.01
C LEU A 394 6.07 -10.28 -16.28
N ILE A 395 5.12 -10.38 -15.33
CA ILE A 395 3.88 -11.15 -15.48
C ILE A 395 3.09 -10.72 -16.71
N ILE A 396 3.10 -9.42 -17.05
CA ILE A 396 2.41 -8.89 -18.24
C ILE A 396 3.34 -8.83 -19.45
N THR A 397 4.58 -8.41 -19.27
CA THR A 397 5.47 -8.15 -20.42
C THR A 397 5.95 -9.44 -21.10
N ILE A 398 6.29 -10.50 -20.37
CA ILE A 398 6.77 -11.76 -20.99
C ILE A 398 5.69 -12.40 -21.90
N PRO A 399 4.43 -12.58 -21.46
CA PRO A 399 3.39 -13.10 -22.35
C PRO A 399 3.16 -12.25 -23.60
N LEU A 400 3.18 -10.92 -23.46
CA LEU A 400 2.99 -10.01 -24.60
C LEU A 400 4.18 -10.02 -25.57
N ILE A 401 5.41 -10.10 -25.08
CA ILE A 401 6.61 -10.25 -25.93
C ILE A 401 6.52 -11.56 -26.73
N ASN A 402 6.14 -12.66 -26.08
CA ASN A 402 5.92 -13.93 -26.76
C ASN A 402 4.79 -13.86 -27.79
N LEU A 403 3.73 -13.09 -27.51
CA LEU A 403 2.65 -12.83 -28.46
C LEU A 403 3.16 -12.07 -29.69
N VAL A 404 3.94 -11.00 -29.48
CA VAL A 404 4.58 -10.22 -30.57
C VAL A 404 5.39 -11.13 -31.48
N GLY A 405 6.30 -11.95 -30.91
CA GLY A 405 7.12 -12.87 -31.70
C GLY A 405 6.29 -13.88 -32.51
N ARG A 406 5.17 -14.36 -31.97
CA ARG A 406 4.24 -15.23 -32.71
C ARG A 406 3.53 -14.50 -33.85
N LEU A 407 3.15 -13.24 -33.65
CA LEU A 407 2.52 -12.42 -34.69
C LEU A 407 3.49 -12.12 -35.83
N GLU A 408 4.74 -11.80 -35.51
CA GLU A 408 5.80 -11.55 -36.51
C GLU A 408 6.08 -12.78 -37.38
N VAL A 409 6.23 -13.96 -36.76
CA VAL A 409 6.44 -15.23 -37.51
C VAL A 409 5.26 -15.53 -38.43
N LYS A 410 4.02 -15.36 -37.96
CA LYS A 410 2.82 -15.56 -38.78
C LYS A 410 2.76 -14.59 -39.96
N LEU A 411 3.15 -13.34 -39.75
CA LEU A 411 3.21 -12.36 -40.82
C LEU A 411 4.26 -12.72 -41.87
N ALA A 412 5.47 -13.06 -41.44
CA ALA A 412 6.56 -13.43 -42.34
C ALA A 412 6.18 -14.62 -43.25
N GLN A 413 5.49 -15.63 -42.70
CA GLN A 413 4.97 -16.77 -43.45
C GLN A 413 3.94 -16.37 -44.49
N SER A 414 3.04 -15.44 -44.15
CA SER A 414 2.00 -14.96 -45.08
C SER A 414 2.55 -14.14 -46.25
N GLU A 415 3.68 -13.47 -46.06
CA GLU A 415 4.29 -12.60 -47.08
C GLU A 415 5.22 -13.33 -48.04
N HIS A 416 5.91 -14.39 -47.59
CA HIS A 416 6.89 -15.09 -48.41
C HIS A 416 6.34 -16.34 -49.10
N GLY A 417 5.14 -16.83 -48.76
CA GLY A 417 4.60 -18.07 -49.35
C GLY A 417 5.47 -19.31 -49.13
N VAL A 418 6.42 -19.27 -48.18
CA VAL A 418 7.35 -20.36 -47.88
C VAL A 418 6.84 -21.16 -46.68
N ALA A 419 6.68 -22.48 -46.89
CA ALA A 419 6.36 -23.44 -45.84
C ALA A 419 7.33 -23.30 -44.65
N ALA A 420 6.78 -23.32 -43.43
CA ALA A 420 7.54 -23.14 -42.20
C ALA A 420 8.75 -24.09 -42.13
N PRO A 421 9.91 -23.65 -41.61
CA PRO A 421 11.00 -24.57 -41.33
C PRO A 421 10.52 -25.56 -40.27
N THR A 422 10.52 -26.85 -40.61
CA THR A 422 10.21 -27.94 -39.70
C THR A 422 11.18 -27.83 -38.52
N ILE A 423 10.67 -27.49 -37.34
CA ILE A 423 11.44 -27.56 -36.10
C ILE A 423 11.85 -29.02 -35.94
N LYS A 424 13.11 -29.34 -36.23
CA LYS A 424 13.68 -30.66 -36.00
C LYS A 424 13.62 -30.90 -34.50
N ARG A 425 12.64 -31.70 -34.07
CA ARG A 425 12.51 -32.19 -32.69
C ARG A 425 13.85 -32.80 -32.32
N ARG A 426 14.57 -32.18 -31.38
CA ARG A 426 15.81 -32.71 -30.83
C ARG A 426 15.44 -34.01 -30.12
N ASP A 427 15.75 -35.14 -30.73
CA ASP A 427 15.62 -36.46 -30.11
C ASP A 427 16.38 -36.44 -28.78
N ARG A 428 15.64 -36.60 -27.69
CA ARG A 428 16.20 -36.92 -26.39
C ARG A 428 16.74 -38.35 -26.47
N ARG A 429 17.97 -38.52 -26.94
CA ARG A 429 18.73 -39.73 -26.63
C ARG A 429 19.15 -39.66 -25.15
N THR A 430 18.65 -40.64 -24.41
CA THR A 430 18.95 -40.98 -23.01
C THR A 430 20.46 -40.92 -22.76
N PRO A 431 20.96 -40.32 -21.65
CA PRO A 431 22.36 -40.43 -21.30
C PRO A 431 22.65 -41.85 -20.82
N ALA A 432 23.56 -42.54 -21.50
CA ALA A 432 24.12 -43.79 -21.03
C ALA A 432 24.87 -43.55 -19.72
N LEU A 433 24.59 -44.39 -18.72
CA LEU A 433 25.22 -44.39 -17.40
C LEU A 433 26.75 -44.51 -17.53
N LEU A 434 27.45 -43.61 -16.83
CA LEU A 434 28.87 -43.73 -16.51
C LEU A 434 29.05 -44.82 -15.46
N SER A 435 29.48 -46.01 -15.87
CA SER A 435 30.29 -46.91 -15.04
C SER A 435 31.76 -46.56 -15.29
N GLY A 436 32.45 -46.00 -14.29
CA GLY A 436 33.92 -45.91 -14.32
C GLY A 436 34.57 -47.24 -13.92
N PRO A 437 35.84 -47.22 -13.51
CA PRO A 437 37.00 -46.54 -14.08
C PRO A 437 38.02 -47.58 -14.59
N ASP A 438 38.87 -47.24 -15.55
CA ASP A 438 40.15 -47.95 -15.71
C ASP A 438 41.27 -46.99 -16.07
N PHE A 439 42.30 -47.06 -15.25
CA PHE A 439 43.63 -46.51 -15.44
C PHE A 439 44.22 -47.04 -16.76
N ASP A 440 44.76 -46.16 -17.60
CA ASP A 440 46.08 -46.46 -18.13
C ASP A 440 46.91 -45.21 -18.46
N THR A 441 48.12 -45.28 -17.96
CA THR A 441 49.26 -44.38 -18.12
C THR A 441 49.84 -44.49 -19.52
N THR A 442 50.02 -43.39 -20.26
CA THR A 442 51.25 -43.19 -21.08
C THR A 442 51.37 -41.81 -21.73
N ALA A 443 52.56 -41.23 -21.56
CA ALA A 443 53.32 -40.42 -22.52
C ALA A 443 52.79 -39.02 -22.91
N ALA A 444 53.07 -38.03 -22.04
CA ALA A 444 53.37 -36.67 -22.49
C ALA A 444 54.87 -36.57 -22.83
N LYS A 445 55.20 -36.38 -24.11
CA LYS A 445 56.53 -36.00 -24.57
C LYS A 445 56.39 -35.09 -25.80
N HIS A 446 57.17 -34.02 -25.79
CA HIS A 446 57.44 -33.05 -26.87
C HIS A 446 56.33 -32.05 -27.22
N GLU A 447 56.61 -30.77 -27.47
CA GLU A 447 57.75 -29.90 -27.19
C GLU A 447 57.28 -28.49 -27.60
N SER A 448 57.84 -27.50 -26.94
CA SER A 448 57.78 -26.08 -27.28
C SER A 448 58.22 -25.77 -28.72
N ARG A 449 57.53 -24.84 -29.36
CA ARG A 449 58.13 -23.59 -29.86
C ARG A 449 57.09 -22.51 -30.11
#